data_AF-A0A4R8ZXM5-F1
#
_entry.id   AF-A0A4R8ZXM5-F1
#
_cell.length_a   1.000
_cell.length_b   1.000
_cell.length_c   1.000
_cell.angle_alpha   90.00
_cell.angle_beta   90.00
_cell.angle_gamma   90.00
#
_symmetry.space_group_name_H-M   'P 1'
#
loop_
_entity.id
_entity.type
_entity.pdbx_description
1 polymer ?
#
loop_
_entity_poly.entity_id
_entity_poly.type
_entity_poly.pdbx_seq_one_letter_code
_entity_poly.pdbx_strand_id
1 'polypeptide(L)'
;MPKKPLPGGHVFEPRGRFLVPKSFGKMGVLGTPVGSADAQLAAAEFQHLVANAIRECVTRRSGTLRLFLQEAGFPAEMTYDRVSRILRGETMMTITDLLIWSAAFPEVRVLAAELLTAEPLARGKGSV
;
A
#
# COMPACT_ATOMS: atom_id res chain seq x y z
N MET A 1 -12.59 -35.09 8.80
CA MET A 1 -12.69 -33.75 9.44
C MET A 1 -11.82 -32.78 8.65
N PRO A 2 -12.31 -31.59 8.25
CA PRO A 2 -11.46 -30.58 7.62
C PRO A 2 -10.35 -30.18 8.61
N LYS A 3 -9.09 -30.15 8.15
CA LYS A 3 -7.97 -29.65 8.97
C LYS A 3 -8.28 -28.20 9.35
N LYS A 4 -8.14 -27.85 10.63
CA LYS A 4 -8.08 -26.45 11.05
C LYS A 4 -6.95 -25.78 10.26
N PRO A 5 -7.17 -24.60 9.65
CA PRO A 5 -6.10 -23.85 9.00
C PRO A 5 -4.97 -23.62 10.01
N LEU A 6 -3.72 -23.78 9.57
CA LEU A 6 -2.57 -23.46 10.40
C LEU A 6 -2.64 -21.97 10.82
N PRO A 7 -2.21 -21.62 12.04
CA PRO A 7 -2.19 -20.23 12.47
C PRO A 7 -1.30 -19.40 11.54
N GLY A 8 -1.87 -18.32 10.99
CA GLY A 8 -1.13 -17.24 10.34
C GLY A 8 -0.81 -17.48 8.87
N GLY A 9 -1.65 -16.97 7.96
CA GLY A 9 -1.08 -16.37 6.75
C GLY A 9 -0.05 -15.32 7.18
N HIS A 10 1.05 -15.16 6.44
CA HIS A 10 2.12 -14.22 6.78
C HIS A 10 1.61 -12.77 6.77
N VAL A 11 0.92 -12.36 7.83
CA VAL A 11 0.51 -10.98 8.09
C VAL A 11 1.73 -10.25 8.63
N PHE A 12 2.08 -9.15 7.98
CA PHE A 12 3.14 -8.25 8.44
C PHE A 12 2.64 -6.81 8.41
N GLU A 13 3.40 -5.92 9.07
CA GLU A 13 3.15 -4.48 9.07
C GLU A 13 4.04 -3.82 7.98
N PRO A 14 3.46 -3.36 6.85
CA PRO A 14 4.23 -2.73 5.76
C PRO A 14 5.18 -1.62 6.20
N ARG A 15 4.72 -0.67 7.03
CA ARG A 15 5.56 0.44 7.49
C ARG A 15 6.75 0.00 8.35
N GLY A 16 6.66 -1.19 8.95
CA GLY A 16 7.75 -1.80 9.73
C GLY A 16 8.96 -2.20 8.88
N ARG A 17 8.83 -2.21 7.55
CA ARG A 17 9.93 -2.47 6.60
C ARG A 17 10.75 -1.22 6.24
N PHE A 18 10.45 -0.06 6.83
CA PHE A 18 11.13 1.21 6.55
C PHE A 18 11.79 1.79 7.80
N LEU A 19 12.92 2.46 7.61
CA LEU A 19 13.69 3.06 8.71
C LEU A 19 12.88 4.16 9.43
N VAL A 20 12.01 4.85 8.70
CA VAL A 20 11.13 5.90 9.23
C VAL A 20 9.66 5.51 8.98
N PRO A 21 9.06 4.64 9.80
CA PRO A 21 7.69 4.14 9.55
C PRO A 21 6.63 5.25 9.42
N LYS A 22 6.83 6.39 10.08
CA LYS A 22 5.89 7.53 10.07
C LYS A 22 5.82 8.27 8.71
N SER A 23 6.79 8.05 7.81
CA SER A 23 6.78 8.63 6.45
C SER A 23 6.07 7.74 5.42
N PHE A 24 5.64 6.53 5.81
CA PHE A 24 4.96 5.59 4.94
C PHE A 24 3.72 6.23 4.28
N GLY A 25 3.62 6.09 2.95
CA GLY A 25 2.55 6.64 2.15
C GLY A 25 2.50 8.17 2.10
N LYS A 26 3.51 8.89 2.62
CA LYS A 26 3.54 10.38 2.59
C LYS A 26 4.54 10.94 1.59
N MET A 27 5.42 10.11 1.06
CA MET A 27 6.46 10.49 0.12
C MET A 27 6.25 9.75 -1.19
N GLY A 28 6.30 10.45 -2.33
CA GLY A 28 6.24 9.86 -3.68
C GLY A 28 7.54 9.18 -4.14
N VAL A 29 8.43 8.85 -3.20
CA VAL A 29 9.70 8.18 -3.44
C VAL A 29 9.86 7.04 -2.44
N LEU A 30 10.66 6.03 -2.79
CA LEU A 30 10.96 4.92 -1.88
C LEU A 30 11.69 5.42 -0.63
N GLY A 31 11.29 4.90 0.53
CA GLY A 31 12.00 5.13 1.78
C GLY A 31 13.21 4.22 1.94
N THR A 32 14.06 4.50 2.92
CA THR A 32 15.17 3.61 3.28
C THR A 32 14.62 2.31 3.87
N PRO A 33 14.91 1.14 3.27
CA PRO A 33 14.39 -0.14 3.75
C PRO A 33 15.12 -0.62 5.01
N VAL A 34 14.48 -1.55 5.74
CA VAL A 34 15.08 -2.28 6.87
C VAL A 34 14.98 -3.78 6.63
N GLY A 35 16.05 -4.51 6.90
CA GLY A 35 16.12 -5.95 6.73
C GLY A 35 16.48 -6.37 5.30
N SER A 36 16.19 -7.64 4.98
CA SER A 36 16.57 -8.24 3.70
C SER A 36 15.63 -7.85 2.57
N ALA A 37 16.19 -7.73 1.36
CA ALA A 37 15.42 -7.57 0.13
C ALA A 37 14.64 -8.86 -0.20
N ASP A 38 13.42 -8.93 0.33
CA ASP A 38 12.49 -10.06 0.22
C ASP A 38 11.16 -9.62 -0.42
N ALA A 39 10.25 -10.58 -0.61
CA ALA A 39 8.94 -10.30 -1.20
C ALA A 39 8.07 -9.37 -0.33
N GLN A 40 8.28 -9.35 1.00
CA GLN A 40 7.53 -8.49 1.90
C GLN A 40 8.02 -7.04 1.81
N LEU A 41 9.33 -6.82 1.64
CA LEU A 41 9.86 -5.49 1.35
C LEU A 41 9.30 -4.97 0.04
N ALA A 42 9.32 -5.78 -1.04
CA ALA A 42 8.74 -5.38 -2.32
C ALA A 42 7.25 -5.02 -2.21
N ALA A 43 6.47 -5.82 -1.47
CA ALA A 43 5.07 -5.52 -1.20
C ALA A 43 4.88 -4.24 -0.37
N ALA A 44 5.78 -3.96 0.59
CA ALA A 44 5.74 -2.75 1.40
C ALA A 44 6.09 -1.50 0.57
N GLU A 45 7.07 -1.59 -0.32
CA GLU A 45 7.46 -0.54 -1.27
C GLU A 45 6.33 -0.22 -2.25
N PHE A 46 5.70 -1.27 -2.81
CA PHE A 46 4.51 -1.14 -3.64
C PHE A 46 3.39 -0.40 -2.90
N GLN A 47 3.02 -0.88 -1.69
CA GLN A 47 1.94 -0.28 -0.92
C GLN A 47 2.27 1.15 -0.49
N HIS A 48 3.54 1.47 -0.21
CA HIS A 48 3.99 2.82 0.12
C HIS A 48 3.69 3.81 -1.01
N LEU A 49 4.10 3.48 -2.24
CA LEU A 49 3.89 4.33 -3.40
C LEU A 49 2.40 4.45 -3.76
N VAL A 50 1.67 3.34 -3.75
CA VAL A 50 0.21 3.36 -3.99
C VAL A 50 -0.53 4.18 -2.94
N ALA A 51 -0.17 4.03 -1.65
CA ALA A 51 -0.78 4.80 -0.57
C ALA A 51 -0.53 6.31 -0.72
N ASN A 52 0.66 6.70 -1.16
CA ASN A 52 0.96 8.09 -1.47
C ASN A 52 0.10 8.62 -2.63
N ALA A 53 0.03 7.90 -3.75
CA ALA A 53 -0.80 8.29 -4.88
C ALA A 53 -2.29 8.45 -4.51
N ILE A 54 -2.83 7.53 -3.69
CA ILE A 54 -4.20 7.64 -3.17
C ILE A 54 -4.38 8.94 -2.37
N ARG A 55 -3.45 9.27 -1.48
CA ARG A 55 -3.53 10.50 -0.68
C ARG A 55 -3.52 11.75 -1.56
N GLU A 56 -2.66 11.78 -2.57
CA GLU A 56 -2.57 12.90 -3.51
C GLU A 56 -3.90 13.07 -4.28
N CYS A 57 -4.43 11.97 -4.82
CA CYS A 57 -5.72 11.98 -5.52
C CYS A 57 -6.87 12.46 -4.63
N VAL A 58 -6.96 11.93 -3.40
CA VAL A 58 -7.96 12.34 -2.41
C VAL A 58 -7.83 13.82 -2.05
N THR A 59 -6.60 14.29 -1.86
CA THR A 59 -6.33 15.70 -1.51
C THR A 59 -6.77 16.62 -2.63
N ARG A 60 -6.47 16.27 -3.89
CA ARG A 60 -6.91 17.04 -5.06
C ARG A 60 -8.43 17.04 -5.25
N ARG A 61 -9.11 15.92 -4.96
CA ARG A 61 -10.55 15.76 -5.23
C ARG A 61 -11.46 16.31 -4.15
N SER A 62 -11.17 16.05 -2.87
CA SER A 62 -12.08 16.39 -1.75
C SER A 62 -11.36 17.03 -0.56
N GLY A 63 -10.05 17.29 -0.66
CA GLY A 63 -9.22 17.87 0.40
C GLY A 63 -8.87 16.91 1.55
N THR A 64 -9.82 16.11 2.03
CA THR A 64 -9.58 15.13 3.11
C THR A 64 -10.12 13.75 2.77
N LEU A 65 -9.49 12.72 3.34
CA LEU A 65 -9.95 11.33 3.21
C LEU A 65 -11.35 11.11 3.76
N ARG A 66 -11.72 11.80 4.84
CA ARG A 66 -13.02 11.63 5.47
C ARG A 66 -14.15 12.11 4.56
N LEU A 67 -13.98 13.30 3.98
CA LEU A 67 -14.95 13.86 3.04
C LEU A 67 -15.05 12.99 1.78
N PHE A 68 -13.91 12.60 1.21
CA PHE A 68 -13.89 11.73 0.04
C PHE A 68 -14.67 10.41 0.27
N LEU A 69 -14.44 9.72 1.38
CA LEU A 69 -15.10 8.44 1.66
C LEU A 69 -16.62 8.58 1.88
N GLN A 70 -17.10 9.75 2.34
CA GLN A 70 -18.55 10.00 2.48
C GLN A 70 -19.24 10.13 1.11
N GLU A 71 -18.52 10.59 0.10
CA GLU A 71 -19.05 10.87 -1.24
C GLU A 71 -18.81 9.70 -2.22
N ALA A 72 -17.75 8.91 -2.02
CA ALA A 72 -17.25 7.96 -3.00
C ALA A 72 -18.15 6.73 -3.24
N GLY A 73 -19.18 6.51 -2.42
CA GLY A 73 -20.08 5.36 -2.55
C GLY A 73 -19.38 4.00 -2.44
N PHE A 74 -18.26 3.94 -1.71
CA PHE A 74 -17.47 2.72 -1.54
C PHE A 74 -18.21 1.65 -0.74
N PRO A 75 -17.80 0.37 -0.86
CA PRO A 75 -18.31 -0.71 -0.03
C PRO A 75 -18.19 -0.41 1.47
N ALA A 76 -19.11 -0.97 2.27
CA ALA A 76 -19.23 -0.65 3.70
C ALA A 76 -17.97 -0.98 4.53
N GLU A 77 -17.16 -1.93 4.06
CA GLU A 77 -15.88 -2.29 4.67
C GLU A 77 -14.80 -1.21 4.53
N MET A 78 -14.93 -0.26 3.59
CA MET A 78 -13.99 0.86 3.37
C MET A 78 -14.18 1.99 4.37
N THR A 79 -14.19 1.65 5.66
CA THR A 79 -14.31 2.62 6.74
C THR A 79 -13.07 3.53 6.82
N TYR A 80 -13.27 4.76 7.35
CA TYR A 80 -12.19 5.72 7.52
C TYR A 80 -11.01 5.15 8.33
N ASP A 81 -11.30 4.41 9.41
CA ASP A 81 -10.27 3.80 10.26
C ASP A 81 -9.44 2.78 9.48
N ARG A 82 -10.12 1.82 8.84
CA ARG A 82 -9.47 0.76 8.07
C ARG A 82 -8.59 1.34 6.96
N VAL A 83 -9.14 2.26 6.17
CA VAL A 83 -8.41 2.92 5.08
C VAL A 83 -7.23 3.72 5.65
N SER A 84 -7.41 4.44 6.76
CA SER A 84 -6.33 5.21 7.38
C SER A 84 -5.18 4.30 7.80
N ARG A 85 -5.46 3.12 8.36
CA ARG A 85 -4.45 2.13 8.75
C ARG A 85 -3.71 1.56 7.53
N ILE A 86 -4.42 1.23 6.46
CA ILE A 86 -3.83 0.76 5.20
C ILE A 86 -2.90 1.83 4.61
N LEU A 87 -3.37 3.08 4.51
CA LEU A 87 -2.59 4.17 3.93
C LEU A 87 -1.42 4.63 4.81
N ARG A 88 -1.40 4.22 6.09
CA ARG A 88 -0.26 4.41 7.00
C ARG A 88 0.67 3.20 7.02
N GLY A 89 0.32 2.11 6.33
CA GLY A 89 1.11 0.88 6.33
C GLY A 89 1.02 0.08 7.63
N GLU A 90 0.04 0.37 8.49
CA GLU A 90 -0.23 -0.38 9.73
C GLU A 90 -0.96 -1.70 9.44
N THR A 91 -1.49 -1.86 8.23
CA THR A 91 -2.18 -3.06 7.76
C THR A 91 -1.89 -3.23 6.28
N MET A 92 -1.78 -4.48 5.83
CA MET A 92 -1.58 -4.78 4.41
C MET A 92 -2.78 -4.34 3.58
N MET A 93 -2.49 -3.76 2.41
CA MET A 93 -3.46 -3.56 1.36
C MET A 93 -3.77 -4.90 0.70
N THR A 94 -5.06 -5.21 0.55
CA THR A 94 -5.50 -6.38 -0.21
C THR A 94 -5.67 -6.05 -1.69
N ILE A 95 -5.74 -7.07 -2.55
CA ILE A 95 -6.06 -6.87 -3.97
C ILE A 95 -7.43 -6.20 -4.13
N THR A 96 -8.41 -6.54 -3.29
CA THR A 96 -9.73 -5.88 -3.29
C THR A 96 -9.62 -4.39 -3.05
N ASP A 97 -8.80 -3.96 -2.09
CA ASP A 97 -8.56 -2.54 -1.83
C ASP A 97 -7.97 -1.86 -3.06
N LEU A 98 -6.96 -2.49 -3.68
CA LEU A 98 -6.30 -1.95 -4.86
C LEU A 98 -7.26 -1.78 -6.03
N LEU A 99 -8.16 -2.74 -6.26
CA LEU A 99 -9.18 -2.66 -7.31
C LEU A 99 -10.17 -1.52 -7.06
N ILE A 100 -10.62 -1.33 -5.81
CA ILE A 100 -11.51 -0.23 -5.44
C ILE A 100 -10.84 1.12 -5.72
N TRP A 101 -9.59 1.31 -5.29
CA TRP A 101 -8.87 2.56 -5.51
C TRP A 101 -8.51 2.79 -6.99
N SER A 102 -8.18 1.73 -7.72
CA SER A 102 -7.90 1.79 -9.16
C SER A 102 -9.12 2.15 -9.99
N ALA A 103 -10.32 1.74 -9.57
CA ALA A 103 -11.57 2.15 -10.18
C ALA A 103 -11.91 3.62 -9.87
N ALA A 104 -11.59 4.08 -8.65
CA ALA A 104 -11.85 5.45 -8.22
C ALA A 104 -10.89 6.48 -8.82
N PHE A 105 -9.64 6.09 -9.07
CA PHE A 105 -8.57 6.97 -9.56
C PHE A 105 -7.74 6.30 -10.66
N PRO A 106 -7.84 6.77 -11.92
CA PRO A 106 -7.01 6.29 -13.02
C PRO A 106 -5.50 6.34 -12.74
N GLU A 107 -5.03 7.34 -11.98
CA GLU A 107 -3.63 7.51 -11.61
C GLU A 107 -3.12 6.36 -10.75
N VAL A 108 -3.94 5.90 -9.79
CA VAL A 108 -3.60 4.75 -8.94
C VAL A 108 -3.50 3.49 -9.78
N ARG A 109 -4.41 3.32 -10.75
CA ARG A 109 -4.40 2.17 -11.67
C ARG A 109 -3.13 2.15 -12.55
N VAL A 110 -2.77 3.29 -13.13
CA VAL A 110 -1.57 3.41 -13.98
C VAL A 110 -0.33 3.12 -13.16
N LEU A 111 -0.17 3.76 -12.01
CA LEU A 111 0.97 3.53 -11.12
C LEU A 111 1.07 2.05 -10.69
N ALA A 112 -0.04 1.43 -10.29
CA ALA A 112 -0.04 0.04 -9.87
C ALA A 112 0.39 -0.90 -11.02
N ALA A 113 -0.07 -0.64 -12.25
CA ALA A 113 0.35 -1.39 -13.42
C ALA A 113 1.85 -1.21 -13.71
N GLU A 114 2.35 0.03 -13.69
CA GLU A 114 3.77 0.34 -13.89
C GLU A 114 4.64 -0.40 -12.87
N LEU A 115 4.29 -0.34 -11.58
CA LEU A 115 5.03 -1.02 -10.51
C LEU A 115 5.04 -2.55 -10.65
N LEU A 116 3.97 -3.14 -11.18
CA LEU A 116 3.89 -4.60 -11.42
C LEU A 116 4.69 -5.03 -12.65
N THR A 117 4.81 -4.16 -13.65
CA THR A 117 5.55 -4.43 -14.89
C THR A 117 7.01 -4.02 -14.84
N ALA A 118 7.39 -3.21 -13.85
CA ALA A 118 8.78 -2.87 -13.61
C ALA A 118 9.58 -4.15 -13.38
N GLU A 119 10.73 -4.28 -14.05
CA GLU A 119 11.68 -5.35 -13.70
C GLU A 119 11.94 -5.30 -12.18
N PRO A 120 12.08 -6.45 -11.51
CA PRO A 120 12.34 -6.47 -10.08
C PRO A 120 13.52 -5.55 -9.79
N LEU A 121 13.28 -4.47 -9.02
CA LEU A 121 14.25 -3.43 -8.69
C LEU A 121 15.64 -4.05 -8.59
N ALA A 122 16.49 -3.78 -9.58
CA ALA A 122 17.75 -4.47 -9.77
C ALA A 122 18.50 -4.49 -8.45
N ARG A 123 18.55 -5.67 -7.82
CA ARG A 123 19.17 -5.86 -6.52
C ARG A 123 20.64 -5.56 -6.71
N GLY A 124 21.13 -4.53 -6.02
CA GLY A 124 22.53 -4.13 -6.07
C GLY A 124 23.42 -5.37 -5.99
N LYS A 125 24.32 -5.51 -6.97
CA LYS A 125 25.40 -6.50 -6.89
C LYS A 125 26.07 -6.31 -5.54
N GLY A 126 26.01 -7.33 -4.68
CA GLY A 126 26.88 -7.40 -3.53
C GLY A 126 28.31 -7.36 -4.06
N SER A 127 29.00 -6.24 -3.81
CA SER A 127 30.44 -6.20 -3.93
C SER A 127 30.99 -7.10 -2.82
N VAL A 128 31.58 -8.22 -3.27
CA VAL A 128 32.49 -9.07 -2.50
C VAL A 128 33.73 -8.26 -2.11
#